data_AF-A0A4W3JYW6-F1
#
_entry.id   AF-A0A4W3JYW6-F1
#
_cell.length_a   1.000
_cell.length_b   1.000
_cell.length_c   1.000
_cell.angle_alpha   90.00
_cell.angle_beta   90.00
_cell.angle_gamma   90.00
#
_symmetry.space_group_name_H-M   'P 1'
#
loop_
_entity.id
_entity.type
_entity.pdbx_description
1 polymer ?
#
loop_
_entity_poly.entity_id
_entity_poly.type
_entity_poly.pdbx_seq_one_letter_code
_entity_poly.pdbx_strand_id
1 'polypeptide(L)'
;MLNIQYRMHPAICSFPSQEFYHGKLKTAEVVYHRTPGKQKHPHETDCPIMFCHTEGKETFLYVMSEEGNEKSRANSTEVTYAVRLKKSLNDPPIDKQPEEVAIITPYNAQVAEIKKALKQKYLKHVRASTVVRSQGCEWNYVILSTVRSLPLSEIEDHPNMSWLRKNLGSLTDANQLNVAITRAKKGLCIIGNNNLLKCHPRWRRLLQHYEGKNCVWNAENYSPV
;
A
#
# COMPACT_ATOMS: atom_id res chain seq x y z
N MET A 1 -5.94 -18.87 -18.81
CA MET A 1 -5.77 -17.64 -18.01
C MET A 1 -6.56 -16.53 -18.68
N LEU A 2 -7.51 -15.91 -17.97
CA LEU A 2 -8.21 -14.72 -18.49
C LEU A 2 -7.21 -13.56 -18.58
N ASN A 3 -7.13 -12.92 -19.74
CA ASN A 3 -6.17 -11.85 -20.05
C ASN A 3 -6.78 -10.46 -20.02
N ILE A 4 -8.07 -10.32 -19.67
CA ILE A 4 -8.78 -9.05 -19.55
C ILE A 4 -9.19 -8.84 -18.09
N GLN A 5 -8.88 -7.67 -17.53
CA GLN A 5 -9.28 -7.23 -16.20
C GLN A 5 -10.28 -6.07 -16.28
N TYR A 6 -11.27 -6.10 -15.39
CA TYR A 6 -12.39 -5.15 -15.34
C TYR A 6 -12.39 -4.28 -14.07
N ARG A 7 -11.29 -4.27 -13.31
CA ARG A 7 -11.21 -3.71 -11.95
C ARG A 7 -10.38 -2.43 -11.89
N MET A 8 -9.09 -2.57 -12.12
CA MET A 8 -8.06 -1.59 -11.76
C MET A 8 -7.92 -0.56 -12.87
N HIS A 9 -7.74 0.71 -12.49
CA HIS A 9 -7.32 1.73 -13.44
C HIS A 9 -6.06 1.28 -14.21
N PRO A 10 -5.92 1.58 -15.52
CA PRO A 10 -4.78 1.15 -16.34
C PRO A 10 -3.41 1.43 -15.71
N ALA A 11 -3.24 2.61 -15.09
CA ALA A 11 -2.00 2.97 -14.41
C ALA A 11 -1.67 2.09 -13.18
N ILE A 12 -2.69 1.60 -12.45
CA ILE A 12 -2.51 0.59 -11.38
C ILE A 12 -2.16 -0.76 -12.01
N CYS A 13 -2.85 -1.16 -13.08
CA CYS A 13 -2.66 -2.46 -13.74
C CYS A 13 -1.30 -2.60 -14.46
N SER A 14 -0.70 -1.49 -14.86
CA SER A 14 0.50 -1.46 -15.70
C SER A 14 1.67 -2.24 -15.09
N PHE A 15 2.02 -1.98 -13.83
CA PHE A 15 3.12 -2.69 -13.16
C PHE A 15 2.80 -4.17 -12.89
N PRO A 16 1.66 -4.55 -12.26
CA PRO A 16 1.33 -5.95 -12.02
C PRO A 16 1.29 -6.76 -13.32
N SER A 17 0.74 -6.19 -14.39
CA SER A 17 0.69 -6.84 -15.71
C SER A 17 2.08 -7.22 -16.19
N GLN A 18 3.05 -6.29 -16.12
CA GLN A 18 4.41 -6.58 -16.55
C GLN A 18 5.16 -7.52 -15.60
N GLU A 19 5.09 -7.26 -14.30
CA GLU A 19 5.91 -7.97 -13.30
C GLU A 19 5.42 -9.40 -13.04
N PHE A 20 4.10 -9.64 -13.05
CA PHE A 20 3.53 -10.94 -12.65
C PHE A 20 2.81 -11.68 -13.78
N TYR A 21 2.49 -10.98 -14.88
CA TYR A 21 1.67 -11.52 -15.96
C TYR A 21 2.31 -11.39 -17.34
N HIS A 22 3.61 -11.08 -17.41
CA HIS A 22 4.39 -10.96 -18.66
C HIS A 22 3.76 -9.99 -19.68
N GLY A 23 3.12 -8.92 -19.19
CA GLY A 23 2.43 -7.92 -20.00
C GLY A 23 1.12 -8.40 -20.64
N LYS A 24 0.64 -9.61 -20.30
CA LYS A 24 -0.54 -10.21 -20.93
C LYS A 24 -1.87 -9.73 -20.32
N LEU A 25 -1.86 -9.14 -19.13
CA LEU A 25 -3.07 -8.63 -18.48
C LEU A 25 -3.46 -7.26 -19.05
N LYS A 26 -4.59 -7.20 -19.75
CA LYS A 26 -5.13 -6.00 -20.42
C LYS A 26 -6.33 -5.44 -19.68
N THR A 27 -6.51 -4.12 -19.73
CA THR A 27 -7.66 -3.43 -19.14
C THR A 27 -8.83 -3.38 -20.11
N ALA A 28 -10.03 -3.75 -19.65
CA ALA A 28 -11.26 -3.63 -20.43
C ALA A 28 -11.64 -2.16 -20.67
N GLU A 29 -12.26 -1.88 -21.83
CA GLU A 29 -12.65 -0.52 -22.26
C GLU A 29 -13.50 0.21 -21.21
N VAL A 30 -14.46 -0.50 -20.61
CA VAL A 30 -15.36 0.02 -19.57
C VAL A 30 -14.63 0.65 -18.37
N VAL A 31 -13.39 0.26 -18.11
CA VAL A 31 -12.60 0.80 -16.99
C VAL A 31 -12.05 2.20 -17.31
N TYR A 32 -11.73 2.49 -18.58
CA TYR A 32 -11.24 3.80 -19.00
C TYR A 32 -12.30 4.89 -18.85
N HIS A 33 -13.58 4.52 -18.93
CA HIS A 33 -14.71 5.45 -18.77
C HIS A 33 -15.15 5.65 -17.31
N ARG A 34 -14.46 5.07 -16.33
CA ARG A 34 -14.79 5.25 -14.92
C ARG A 34 -14.38 6.64 -14.45
N THR A 35 -15.14 7.20 -13.51
CA THR A 35 -14.77 8.45 -12.84
C THR A 35 -13.36 8.34 -12.24
N PRO A 36 -12.46 9.31 -12.51
CA PRO A 36 -11.12 9.34 -11.94
C PRO A 36 -11.12 9.21 -10.41
N GLY A 37 -10.01 8.72 -9.89
CA GLY A 37 -9.76 8.72 -8.44
C GLY A 37 -9.68 10.15 -7.91
N LYS A 38 -10.15 10.36 -6.68
CA LYS A 38 -10.10 11.65 -5.97
C LYS A 38 -8.82 11.82 -5.14
N GLN A 39 -7.78 11.04 -5.40
CA GLN A 39 -6.50 11.21 -4.71
C GLN A 39 -5.91 12.55 -5.11
N LYS A 40 -5.67 13.43 -4.13
CA LYS A 40 -4.91 14.65 -4.35
C LYS A 40 -3.44 14.29 -4.40
N HIS A 41 -2.79 14.50 -5.54
CA HIS A 41 -1.34 14.39 -5.64
C HIS A 41 -0.69 15.75 -5.35
N PRO A 42 0.51 15.78 -4.75
CA PRO A 42 1.23 17.04 -4.50
C PRO A 42 1.50 17.87 -5.77
N HIS A 43 1.57 17.22 -6.93
CA HIS A 43 1.83 17.87 -8.24
C HIS A 43 0.59 17.89 -9.14
N GLU A 44 -0.62 17.83 -8.57
CA GLU A 44 -1.88 17.90 -9.32
C GLU A 44 -1.95 16.91 -10.51
N THR A 45 -1.37 15.72 -10.33
CA THR A 45 -1.46 14.63 -11.32
C THR A 45 -2.71 13.77 -11.07
N ASP A 46 -3.35 13.34 -12.16
CA ASP A 46 -4.48 12.40 -12.14
C ASP A 46 -4.02 10.93 -12.02
N CYS A 47 -2.73 10.68 -11.81
CA CYS A 47 -2.20 9.33 -11.74
C CYS A 47 -2.71 8.61 -10.49
N PRO A 48 -3.43 7.48 -10.58
CA PRO A 48 -4.06 6.81 -9.43
C PRO A 48 -3.08 6.01 -8.56
N ILE A 49 -1.78 6.22 -8.70
CA ILE A 49 -0.75 5.49 -7.96
C ILE A 49 0.18 6.46 -7.25
N MET A 50 0.49 6.16 -6.00
CA MET A 50 1.34 7.00 -5.17
C MET A 50 2.23 6.16 -4.28
N PHE A 51 3.47 6.56 -4.11
CA PHE A 51 4.37 6.05 -3.08
C PHE A 51 4.78 7.20 -2.15
N CYS A 52 4.51 7.04 -0.86
CA CYS A 52 4.88 7.97 0.20
C CYS A 52 6.06 7.40 0.98
N HIS A 53 7.25 7.93 0.70
CA HIS A 53 8.46 7.64 1.45
C HIS A 53 8.35 8.19 2.88
N THR A 54 8.61 7.32 3.85
CA THR A 54 8.86 7.71 5.23
C THR A 54 9.88 6.77 5.85
N GLU A 55 10.74 7.31 6.71
CA GLU A 55 11.59 6.52 7.59
C GLU A 55 10.90 6.43 8.96
N GLY A 56 10.28 5.29 9.24
CA GLY A 56 9.62 5.03 10.51
C GLY A 56 10.45 4.14 11.43
N LYS A 57 10.07 4.07 12.71
CA LYS A 57 10.64 3.13 13.66
C LYS A 57 9.71 1.94 13.85
N GLU A 58 10.24 0.74 13.68
CA GLU A 58 9.51 -0.49 13.93
C GLU A 58 9.36 -0.76 15.44
N THR A 59 8.20 -1.25 15.84
CA THR A 59 7.94 -1.80 17.18
C THR A 59 7.45 -3.24 17.07
N PHE A 60 7.79 -4.06 18.06
CA PHE A 60 7.28 -5.43 18.17
C PHE A 60 6.10 -5.46 19.12
N LEU A 61 5.01 -6.08 18.70
CA LEU A 61 3.81 -6.26 19.51
C LEU A 61 3.37 -7.72 19.45
N TYR A 62 2.97 -8.27 20.59
CA TYR A 62 2.28 -9.56 20.62
C TYR A 62 0.82 -9.33 20.27
N VAL A 63 0.34 -10.04 19.26
CA VAL A 63 -1.05 -9.98 18.81
C VAL A 63 -1.63 -11.38 18.83
N MET A 64 -2.88 -11.48 19.29
CA MET A 64 -3.64 -12.72 19.19
C MET A 64 -3.94 -13.00 17.72
N SER A 65 -3.47 -14.16 17.26
CA SER A 65 -3.81 -14.75 15.97
C SER A 65 -4.62 -16.03 16.19
N GLU A 66 -5.14 -16.61 15.11
CA GLU A 66 -5.83 -17.91 15.15
C GLU A 66 -4.92 -19.05 15.63
N GLU A 67 -3.60 -18.89 15.51
CA GLU A 67 -2.58 -19.88 15.93
C GLU A 67 -1.94 -19.54 17.30
N GLY A 68 -2.45 -18.51 18.01
CA GLY A 68 -1.92 -18.04 19.29
C GLY A 68 -1.25 -16.66 19.22
N ASN A 69 -0.48 -16.30 20.26
CA ASN A 69 0.21 -15.01 20.31
C ASN A 69 1.40 -14.99 19.33
N GLU A 70 1.31 -14.17 18.29
CA GLU A 70 2.38 -13.97 17.31
C GLU A 70 3.15 -12.67 17.61
N LYS A 71 4.48 -12.73 17.57
CA LYS A 71 5.33 -11.52 17.60
C LYS A 71 5.26 -10.84 16.24
N SER A 72 4.43 -9.82 16.12
CA SER A 72 4.22 -9.06 14.88
C SER A 72 4.87 -7.66 14.96
N ARG A 73 4.86 -6.92 13.85
CA ARG A 73 5.52 -5.61 13.74
C ARG A 73 4.52 -4.49 13.45
N ALA A 74 4.78 -3.32 14.00
CA ALA A 74 4.04 -2.09 13.73
C ALA A 74 5.01 -0.92 13.48
N ASN A 75 4.52 0.12 12.82
CA ASN A 75 5.25 1.33 12.51
C ASN A 75 4.28 2.51 12.65
N SER A 76 4.35 3.22 13.77
CA SER A 76 3.41 4.29 14.15
C SER A 76 3.49 5.51 13.22
N THR A 77 4.64 5.76 12.61
CA THR A 77 4.83 6.80 11.59
C THR A 77 3.95 6.49 10.37
N GLU A 78 4.02 5.26 9.85
CA GLU A 78 3.17 4.85 8.74
C GLU A 78 1.67 4.85 9.11
N VAL A 79 1.30 4.51 10.35
CA VAL A 79 -0.10 4.61 10.81
C VAL A 79 -0.60 6.05 10.73
N THR A 80 0.20 6.99 11.21
CA THR A 80 -0.12 8.43 11.17
C THR A 80 -0.37 8.89 9.73
N TYR A 81 0.52 8.52 8.80
CA TYR A 81 0.37 8.87 7.40
C TYR A 81 -0.81 8.18 6.73
N ALA A 82 -1.09 6.92 7.04
CA ALA A 82 -2.24 6.21 6.49
C ALA A 82 -3.56 6.90 6.86
N VAL A 83 -3.70 7.34 8.11
CA VAL A 83 -4.87 8.07 8.58
C VAL A 83 -4.95 9.47 7.96
N ARG A 84 -3.82 10.17 7.81
CA ARG A 84 -3.75 11.48 7.15
C ARG A 84 -4.16 11.39 5.68
N LEU A 85 -3.65 10.39 4.97
CA LEU A 85 -3.99 10.11 3.57
C LEU A 85 -5.46 9.79 3.41
N LYS A 86 -6.04 8.93 4.27
CA LYS A 86 -7.49 8.71 4.27
C LYS A 86 -8.23 10.04 4.38
N LYS A 87 -7.90 10.87 5.38
CA LYS A 87 -8.60 12.15 5.58
C LYS A 87 -8.51 13.09 4.37
N SER A 88 -7.45 12.98 3.56
CA SER A 88 -7.29 13.77 2.33
C SER A 88 -8.18 13.31 1.18
N LEU A 89 -8.67 12.07 1.22
CA LEU A 89 -9.64 11.57 0.26
C LEU A 89 -10.98 12.26 0.55
N ASN A 90 -11.42 13.10 -0.40
CA ASN A 90 -12.67 13.85 -0.32
C ASN A 90 -13.87 12.92 -0.56
N ASP A 91 -14.07 11.99 0.38
CA ASP A 91 -15.11 10.98 0.32
C ASP A 91 -16.48 11.60 0.66
N PRO A 92 -17.55 11.15 0.00
CA PRO A 92 -18.91 11.52 0.38
C PRO A 92 -19.22 11.09 1.84
N PRO A 93 -20.29 11.65 2.44
CA PRO A 93 -20.73 11.28 3.79
C PRO A 93 -20.84 9.76 4.02
N ILE A 94 -20.53 9.33 5.25
CA ILE A 94 -20.40 7.93 5.72
C ILE A 94 -21.58 7.04 5.33
N ASP A 95 -22.76 7.64 5.24
CA ASP A 95 -24.06 7.09 4.90
C ASP A 95 -24.22 6.68 3.43
N LYS A 96 -23.27 7.02 2.54
CA LYS A 96 -23.44 6.79 1.11
C LYS A 96 -22.68 5.59 0.53
N GLN A 97 -21.47 5.23 0.98
CA GLN A 97 -20.75 4.03 0.46
C GLN A 97 -19.70 3.44 1.45
N PRO A 98 -19.98 2.31 2.14
CA PRO A 98 -19.06 1.70 3.09
C PRO A 98 -17.81 1.00 2.49
N GLU A 99 -17.70 0.90 1.16
CA GLU A 99 -16.65 0.11 0.47
C GLU A 99 -15.58 0.95 -0.25
N GLU A 100 -15.46 2.23 0.08
CA GLU A 100 -14.59 3.13 -0.69
C GLU A 100 -13.10 2.99 -0.36
N VAL A 101 -12.72 2.79 0.91
CA VAL A 101 -11.31 2.85 1.33
C VAL A 101 -10.94 1.70 2.24
N ALA A 102 -9.82 1.03 1.92
CA ALA A 102 -9.18 0.08 2.80
C ALA A 102 -7.71 0.44 3.06
N ILE A 103 -7.29 0.27 4.31
CA ILE A 103 -5.89 0.31 4.71
C ILE A 103 -5.43 -1.14 4.91
N ILE A 104 -4.47 -1.59 4.11
CA ILE A 104 -3.95 -2.95 4.17
C ILE A 104 -2.47 -2.95 4.55
N THR A 105 -2.03 -4.03 5.18
CA THR A 105 -0.64 -4.19 5.63
C THR A 105 -0.29 -5.67 5.79
N PRO A 106 0.99 -6.09 5.69
CA PRO A 106 1.34 -7.49 5.90
C PRO A 106 1.22 -7.95 7.36
N TYR A 107 1.13 -7.03 8.34
CA TYR A 107 1.35 -7.33 9.76
C TYR A 107 0.10 -7.10 10.62
N ASN A 108 -0.26 -8.11 11.44
CA ASN A 108 -1.41 -8.04 12.36
C ASN A 108 -1.26 -6.92 13.41
N ALA A 109 -0.05 -6.70 13.94
CA ALA A 109 0.20 -5.60 14.88
C ALA A 109 -0.07 -4.23 14.26
N GLN A 110 0.33 -4.02 13.00
CA GLN A 110 0.01 -2.80 12.27
C GLN A 110 -1.51 -2.65 12.04
N VAL A 111 -2.23 -3.74 11.73
CA VAL A 111 -3.70 -3.69 11.64
C VAL A 111 -4.34 -3.21 12.94
N ALA A 112 -3.87 -3.70 14.10
CA ALA A 112 -4.39 -3.29 15.40
C ALA A 112 -4.16 -1.79 15.66
N GLU A 113 -2.95 -1.29 15.40
CA GLU A 113 -2.62 0.12 15.58
C GLU A 113 -3.39 1.03 14.60
N ILE A 114 -3.56 0.62 13.34
CA ILE A 114 -4.40 1.34 12.37
C ILE A 114 -5.84 1.42 12.88
N LYS A 115 -6.44 0.32 13.33
CA LYS A 115 -7.83 0.31 13.86
C LYS A 115 -7.98 1.24 15.05
N LYS A 116 -7.00 1.25 15.96
CA LYS A 116 -6.96 2.15 17.12
C LYS A 116 -6.92 3.61 16.68
N ALA A 117 -6.03 3.96 15.76
CA ALA A 117 -5.91 5.33 15.23
C ALA A 117 -7.18 5.78 14.47
N LEU A 118 -7.77 4.91 13.65
CA LEU A 118 -9.03 5.18 12.96
C LEU A 118 -10.17 5.44 13.96
N LYS A 119 -10.28 4.64 15.03
CA LYS A 119 -11.28 4.83 16.09
C LYS A 119 -11.12 6.20 16.76
N GLN A 120 -9.89 6.59 17.10
CA GLN A 120 -9.59 7.89 17.73
C GLN A 120 -9.92 9.08 16.81
N LYS A 121 -9.91 8.90 15.50
CA LYS A 121 -10.27 9.94 14.52
C LYS A 121 -11.70 9.83 14.00
N TYR A 122 -12.56 9.02 14.63
CA TYR A 122 -13.96 8.78 14.23
C TYR A 122 -14.12 8.20 12.81
N LEU A 123 -13.10 7.49 12.31
CA LEU A 123 -13.06 6.85 10.98
C LEU A 123 -13.30 5.33 11.06
N LYS A 124 -14.14 4.88 12.00
CA LYS A 124 -14.38 3.44 12.26
C LYS A 124 -14.96 2.64 11.07
N HIS A 125 -15.49 3.35 10.07
CA HIS A 125 -16.02 2.76 8.83
C HIS A 125 -14.92 2.32 7.85
N VAL A 126 -13.69 2.84 7.99
CA VAL A 126 -12.57 2.48 7.11
C VAL A 126 -12.08 1.07 7.45
N ARG A 127 -11.96 0.23 6.42
CA ARG A 127 -11.51 -1.14 6.61
C ARG A 127 -10.00 -1.17 6.88
N ALA A 128 -9.59 -1.94 7.88
CA ALA A 128 -8.18 -2.26 8.13
C ALA A 128 -8.01 -3.78 8.20
N SER A 129 -7.12 -4.34 7.37
CA SER A 129 -6.95 -5.78 7.21
C SER A 129 -5.52 -6.17 6.82
N THR A 130 -5.16 -7.44 6.99
CA THR A 130 -3.89 -7.94 6.45
C THR A 130 -4.00 -8.15 4.94
N VAL A 131 -2.86 -8.18 4.24
CA VAL A 131 -2.81 -8.52 2.80
C VAL A 131 -3.45 -9.88 2.55
N VAL A 132 -3.10 -10.89 3.35
CA VAL A 132 -3.64 -12.25 3.24
C VAL A 132 -5.16 -12.28 3.39
N ARG A 133 -5.70 -11.62 4.43
CA ARG A 133 -7.16 -11.55 4.66
C ARG A 133 -7.90 -10.69 3.64
N SER A 134 -7.18 -9.95 2.79
CA SER A 134 -7.76 -9.10 1.75
C SER A 134 -7.78 -9.78 0.38
N GLN A 135 -7.33 -11.03 0.28
CA GLN A 135 -7.39 -11.79 -0.96
C GLN A 135 -8.84 -11.98 -1.41
N GLY A 136 -9.09 -11.75 -2.70
CA GLY A 136 -10.45 -11.76 -3.27
C GLY A 136 -11.24 -10.46 -3.07
N CYS A 137 -10.91 -9.65 -2.06
CA CYS A 137 -11.56 -8.35 -1.84
C CYS A 137 -11.09 -7.28 -2.83
N GLU A 138 -11.86 -6.20 -2.94
CA GLU A 138 -11.57 -5.03 -3.77
C GLU A 138 -12.18 -3.75 -3.17
N TRP A 139 -11.50 -2.62 -3.33
CA TRP A 139 -11.95 -1.31 -2.84
C TRP A 139 -11.67 -0.22 -3.87
N ASN A 140 -12.38 0.92 -3.79
CA ASN A 140 -12.08 2.05 -4.67
C ASN A 140 -10.66 2.58 -4.43
N TYR A 141 -10.28 2.75 -3.17
CA TYR A 141 -8.97 3.21 -2.74
C TYR A 141 -8.32 2.22 -1.78
N VAL A 142 -7.03 1.98 -1.97
CA VAL A 142 -6.23 1.17 -1.07
C VAL A 142 -5.01 1.95 -0.62
N ILE A 143 -4.79 1.97 0.69
CA ILE A 143 -3.58 2.49 1.32
C ILE A 143 -2.80 1.29 1.86
N LEU A 144 -1.65 0.99 1.29
CA LEU A 144 -0.76 -0.10 1.71
C LEU A 144 0.32 0.45 2.65
N SER A 145 0.34 0.01 3.90
CA SER A 145 1.46 0.24 4.84
C SER A 145 2.41 -0.94 4.82
N THR A 146 3.67 -0.70 4.45
CA THR A 146 4.71 -1.74 4.33
C THR A 146 5.38 -2.09 5.66
N VAL A 147 5.32 -1.20 6.65
CA VAL A 147 5.81 -1.34 8.04
C VAL A 147 7.32 -1.36 8.17
N ARG A 148 8.01 -2.14 7.32
CA ARG A 148 9.44 -2.40 7.46
C ARG A 148 10.27 -1.17 7.15
N SER A 149 11.19 -0.85 8.05
CA SER A 149 12.00 0.36 7.99
C SER A 149 13.29 0.15 8.78
N LEU A 150 14.40 0.57 8.18
CA LEU A 150 15.71 0.65 8.80
C LEU A 150 16.30 2.04 8.53
N PRO A 151 17.07 2.61 9.45
CA PRO A 151 17.88 3.79 9.17
C PRO A 151 18.82 3.52 7.99
N LEU A 152 19.09 4.53 7.16
CA LEU A 152 19.95 4.38 5.99
C LEU A 152 21.33 3.79 6.34
N SER A 153 21.89 4.15 7.51
CA SER A 153 23.17 3.64 8.02
C SER A 153 23.17 2.15 8.37
N GLU A 154 22.01 1.51 8.52
CA GLU A 154 21.87 0.09 8.86
C GLU A 154 21.53 -0.77 7.63
N ILE A 155 21.36 -0.15 6.45
CA ILE A 155 21.06 -0.85 5.20
C ILE A 155 22.37 -1.34 4.59
N GLU A 156 22.46 -2.64 4.32
CA GLU A 156 23.60 -3.20 3.59
C GLU A 156 23.60 -2.74 2.12
N ASP A 157 24.77 -2.41 1.58
CA ASP A 157 24.93 -1.98 0.18
C ASP A 157 24.56 -3.10 -0.82
N HIS A 158 24.92 -4.34 -0.48
CA HIS A 158 24.72 -5.52 -1.32
C HIS A 158 24.05 -6.66 -0.54
N PRO A 159 22.78 -6.48 -0.12
CA PRO A 159 22.11 -7.44 0.74
C PRO A 159 21.77 -8.70 -0.04
N ASN A 160 22.15 -9.85 0.51
CA ASN A 160 21.74 -11.15 -0.02
C ASN A 160 20.29 -11.47 0.36
N MET A 161 19.74 -12.57 -0.19
CA MET A 161 18.35 -12.97 0.08
C MET A 161 18.07 -13.28 1.56
N SER A 162 19.07 -13.73 2.33
CA SER A 162 18.89 -13.98 3.76
C SER A 162 18.68 -12.66 4.52
N TRP A 163 19.51 -11.66 4.23
CA TRP A 163 19.35 -10.31 4.78
C TRP A 163 18.01 -9.70 4.40
N LEU A 164 17.63 -9.81 3.12
CA LEU A 164 16.33 -9.32 2.64
C LEU A 164 15.17 -10.00 3.37
N ARG A 165 15.18 -11.32 3.55
CA ARG A 165 14.13 -12.02 4.30
C ARG A 165 14.07 -11.56 5.76
N LYS A 166 15.22 -11.36 6.41
CA LYS A 166 15.29 -10.85 7.78
C LYS A 166 14.71 -9.44 7.90
N ASN A 167 15.06 -8.54 6.97
CA ASN A 167 14.76 -7.10 7.07
C ASN A 167 13.50 -6.64 6.34
N LEU A 168 12.96 -7.44 5.42
CA LEU A 168 11.72 -7.16 4.70
C LEU A 168 10.59 -8.16 5.02
N GLY A 169 10.92 -9.37 5.49
CA GLY A 169 9.93 -10.39 5.87
C GLY A 169 8.94 -10.67 4.74
N SER A 170 7.64 -10.57 5.05
CA SER A 170 6.52 -10.81 4.12
C SER A 170 6.56 -9.95 2.86
N LEU A 171 7.26 -8.82 2.86
CA LEU A 171 7.42 -7.98 1.67
C LEU A 171 8.27 -8.65 0.57
N THR A 172 9.03 -9.71 0.91
CA THR A 172 9.79 -10.49 -0.09
C THR A 172 8.90 -11.45 -0.91
N ASP A 173 7.69 -11.71 -0.44
CA ASP A 173 6.73 -12.62 -1.07
C ASP A 173 6.09 -11.96 -2.32
N ALA A 174 6.29 -12.60 -3.47
CA ALA A 174 5.78 -12.13 -4.76
C ALA A 174 4.25 -12.13 -4.83
N ASN A 175 3.61 -13.16 -4.28
CA ASN A 175 2.16 -13.33 -4.30
C ASN A 175 1.51 -12.29 -3.41
N GLN A 176 2.05 -12.07 -2.20
CA GLN A 176 1.52 -11.04 -1.29
C GLN A 176 1.67 -9.64 -1.89
N LEU A 177 2.81 -9.32 -2.53
CA LEU A 177 2.95 -8.04 -3.22
C LEU A 177 1.89 -7.88 -4.32
N ASN A 178 1.74 -8.89 -5.19
CA ASN A 178 0.76 -8.85 -6.26
C ASN A 178 -0.68 -8.69 -5.72
N VAL A 179 -1.04 -9.44 -4.67
CA VAL A 179 -2.34 -9.28 -3.99
C VAL A 179 -2.50 -7.84 -3.51
N ALA A 180 -1.53 -7.31 -2.77
CA ALA A 180 -1.61 -5.98 -2.16
C ALA A 180 -1.84 -4.87 -3.19
N ILE A 181 -1.08 -4.85 -4.29
CA ILE A 181 -1.15 -3.79 -5.30
C ILE A 181 -2.30 -3.94 -6.30
N THR A 182 -3.06 -5.04 -6.24
CA THR A 182 -4.20 -5.31 -7.15
C THR A 182 -5.57 -5.23 -6.46
N ARG A 183 -5.63 -4.76 -5.21
CA ARG A 183 -6.89 -4.58 -4.46
C ARG A 183 -7.63 -3.28 -4.83
N ALA A 184 -6.93 -2.27 -5.35
CA ALA A 184 -7.47 -0.96 -5.67
C ALA A 184 -8.16 -0.91 -7.05
N LYS A 185 -9.33 -0.26 -7.13
CA LYS A 185 -10.01 0.05 -8.39
C LYS A 185 -9.57 1.39 -8.97
N LYS A 186 -9.62 2.45 -8.14
CA LYS A 186 -9.46 3.85 -8.55
C LYS A 186 -8.18 4.50 -8.06
N GLY A 187 -7.63 4.08 -6.91
CA GLY A 187 -6.42 4.69 -6.36
C GLY A 187 -5.65 3.77 -5.41
N LEU A 188 -4.33 3.75 -5.55
CA LEU A 188 -3.40 2.97 -4.72
C LEU A 188 -2.32 3.89 -4.16
N CYS A 189 -2.30 4.03 -2.84
CA CYS A 189 -1.21 4.67 -2.12
C CYS A 189 -0.39 3.61 -1.39
N ILE A 190 0.93 3.65 -1.51
CA ILE A 190 1.86 2.82 -0.75
C ILE A 190 2.64 3.73 0.19
N ILE A 191 2.80 3.34 1.45
CA ILE A 191 3.60 4.04 2.46
C ILE A 191 4.72 3.11 2.88
N GLY A 192 5.95 3.62 2.86
CA GLY A 192 7.09 2.82 3.28
C GLY A 192 8.44 3.51 3.19
N ASN A 193 9.46 2.82 3.67
CA ASN A 193 10.84 3.26 3.57
C ASN A 193 11.40 2.88 2.18
N ASN A 194 11.53 3.85 1.27
CA ASN A 194 11.99 3.59 -0.10
C ASN A 194 13.46 3.12 -0.12
N ASN A 195 14.30 3.59 0.81
CA ASN A 195 15.71 3.23 0.91
C ASN A 195 15.83 1.73 1.16
N LEU A 196 15.06 1.22 2.12
CA LEU A 196 15.03 -0.21 2.44
C LEU A 196 14.35 -1.05 1.34
N LEU A 197 13.23 -0.59 0.79
CA LEU A 197 12.49 -1.36 -0.21
C LEU A 197 13.28 -1.50 -1.53
N LYS A 198 14.06 -0.48 -1.93
CA LYS A 198 14.92 -0.54 -3.15
C LYS A 198 16.01 -1.61 -3.07
N CYS A 199 16.34 -2.13 -1.90
CA CYS A 199 17.25 -3.28 -1.75
C CYS A 199 16.68 -4.54 -2.40
N HIS A 200 15.36 -4.72 -2.42
CA HIS A 200 14.73 -5.89 -3.05
C HIS A 200 14.46 -5.63 -4.55
N PRO A 201 14.92 -6.50 -5.48
CA PRO A 201 14.86 -6.25 -6.92
C PRO A 201 13.46 -5.90 -7.45
N ARG A 202 12.42 -6.58 -6.94
CA ARG A 202 11.03 -6.32 -7.36
C ARG A 202 10.49 -4.98 -6.87
N TRP A 203 10.80 -4.63 -5.62
CA TRP A 203 10.38 -3.36 -5.04
C TRP A 203 11.13 -2.20 -5.69
N ARG A 204 12.41 -2.40 -6.04
CA ARG A 204 13.17 -1.45 -6.86
C ARG A 204 12.48 -1.17 -8.19
N ARG A 205 12.08 -2.21 -8.95
CA ARG A 205 11.34 -2.03 -10.20
C ARG A 205 10.00 -1.33 -10.00
N LEU A 206 9.26 -1.65 -8.94
CA LEU A 206 8.02 -0.95 -8.60
C LEU A 206 8.26 0.52 -8.33
N LEU A 207 9.28 0.86 -7.54
CA LEU A 207 9.63 2.24 -7.22
C LEU A 207 10.10 3.00 -8.46
N GLN A 208 10.96 2.40 -9.30
CA GLN A 208 11.36 2.99 -10.58
C GLN A 208 10.15 3.26 -11.50
N HIS A 209 9.16 2.36 -11.52
CA HIS A 209 7.92 2.55 -12.26
C HIS A 209 7.10 3.76 -11.74
N TYR A 210 7.08 3.98 -10.43
CA TYR A 210 6.40 5.12 -9.82
C TYR A 210 7.21 6.41 -10.01
N GLU A 211 8.54 6.36 -9.92
CA GLU A 211 9.44 7.49 -10.16
C GLU A 211 9.32 8.00 -11.60
N GLY A 212 9.33 7.12 -12.59
CA GLY A 212 9.14 7.48 -14.01
C GLY A 212 7.77 8.11 -14.32
N LYS A 213 6.83 8.07 -13.40
CA LYS A 213 5.51 8.71 -13.49
C LYS A 213 5.37 9.93 -12.57
N ASN A 214 6.46 10.36 -11.92
CA ASN A 214 6.44 11.40 -10.88
C ASN A 214 5.37 11.07 -9.82
N CYS A 215 5.45 9.88 -9.20
CA CYS A 215 4.46 9.39 -8.24
C CYS A 215 5.11 8.96 -6.89
N VAL A 216 6.32 9.42 -6.62
CA VAL A 216 7.06 9.14 -5.37
C VAL A 216 7.30 10.44 -4.62
N TRP A 217 6.95 10.46 -3.33
CA TRP A 217 6.97 11.68 -2.50
C TRP A 217 7.45 11.38 -1.10
N ASN A 218 7.99 12.38 -0.41
CA ASN A 218 8.18 12.31 1.05
C ASN A 218 6.83 12.50 1.76
N ALA A 219 6.48 11.59 2.67
CA ALA A 219 5.22 11.61 3.40
C ALA A 219 5.07 12.85 4.28
N GLU A 220 6.19 13.38 4.79
CA GLU A 220 6.26 14.62 5.56
C GLU A 220 5.77 15.83 4.74
N ASN A 221 6.15 15.88 3.46
CA ASN A 221 5.81 16.96 2.53
C ASN A 221 4.36 16.87 2.05
N TYR A 222 3.68 15.75 2.29
CA TYR A 222 2.28 15.58 1.93
C TYR A 222 1.40 16.29 2.97
N SER A 223 1.09 17.58 2.73
CA SER A 223 0.06 18.28 3.47
C SER A 223 -1.24 18.35 2.67
N PRO A 224 -2.24 17.52 2.99
CA PRO A 224 -3.55 17.70 2.42
C PRO A 224 -4.16 18.94 3.06
N VAL A 225 -4.14 20.04 2.32
CA VAL A 225 -4.95 21.23 2.59
C VAL A 225 -6.43 20.85 2.58
#